data_AF-F3QQC5-F1
#
_entry.id   AF-F3QQC5-F1
#
_cell.length_a   1.000
_cell.length_b   1.000
_cell.length_c   1.000
_cell.angle_alpha   90.00
_cell.angle_beta   90.00
_cell.angle_gamma   90.00
#
_symmetry.space_group_name_H-M   'P 1'
#
loop_
_entity.id
_entity.type
_entity.pdbx_description
1 polymer ?
#
loop_
_entity_poly.entity_id
_entity_poly.type
_entity_poly.pdbx_seq_one_letter_code
_entity_poly.pdbx_strand_id
1 'polypeptide(L)'
;MLKDFDKFMSQLKETNQTLDFFCDFEKISQNVEDIKLSLCMLNSLIGASDLRKSIETIWNRDKNAFSVMDILVAVRTRDKKKILDSVGNCVPLEGMFNSVDSVMAFLTETGLGDVLQSQKIKNLVDYVFGIETGLDTNARKNRSGHVMENMVANILTNAGVPFRQEVYSREWSAITDVLGDDEKRFDFVVETPSKVYLIEVNFYSGGGSKLNEVARSYSDIAPKINSVEGFEFVWITDGIGWKSAKNKLQEAYGIIPSVYNLTSVQDFINNIR
;
A
#
# COMPACT_ATOMS: atom_id res chain seq x y z
N MET A 1 34.61 12.28 3.35
CA MET A 1 34.14 12.64 4.71
C MET A 1 33.78 11.36 5.43
N LEU A 2 34.27 11.12 6.65
CA LEU A 2 33.91 9.91 7.39
C LEU A 2 32.40 9.93 7.65
N LYS A 3 31.71 8.90 7.17
CA LYS A 3 30.29 8.75 7.39
C LYS A 3 30.02 8.47 8.87
N ASP A 4 29.33 9.38 9.52
CA ASP A 4 28.92 9.20 10.93
C ASP A 4 27.55 8.54 10.98
N PHE A 5 27.57 7.22 11.18
CA PHE A 5 26.34 6.42 11.24
C PHE A 5 25.51 6.71 12.49
N ASP A 6 26.14 7.00 13.63
CA ASP A 6 25.40 7.30 14.85
C ASP A 6 24.71 8.68 14.73
N LYS A 7 25.35 9.67 14.08
CA LYS A 7 24.70 10.92 13.69
C LYS A 7 23.52 10.67 12.77
N PHE A 8 23.69 9.87 11.71
CA PHE A 8 22.59 9.50 10.80
C PHE A 8 21.39 8.91 11.57
N MET A 9 21.64 7.96 12.47
CA MET A 9 20.61 7.30 13.26
C MET A 9 19.91 8.24 14.25
N SER A 10 20.62 9.23 14.80
CA SER A 10 20.06 10.21 15.72
C SER A 10 19.08 11.20 15.06
N GLN A 11 19.18 11.37 13.73
CA GLN A 11 18.38 12.33 12.97
C GLN A 11 17.07 11.75 12.42
N LEU A 12 16.85 10.45 12.59
CA LEU A 12 15.68 9.75 12.06
C LEU A 12 14.38 10.35 12.60
N LYS A 13 13.45 10.67 11.69
CA LYS A 13 12.13 11.19 12.00
C LYS A 13 11.23 10.08 12.55
N GLU A 14 10.36 10.44 13.48
CA GLU A 14 9.37 9.51 14.04
C GLU A 14 8.28 9.13 13.03
N THR A 15 7.80 10.12 12.28
CA THR A 15 6.73 9.94 11.31
C THR A 15 6.87 10.91 10.15
N ASN A 16 6.41 10.49 8.97
CA ASN A 16 6.15 11.35 7.83
C ASN A 16 4.63 11.54 7.60
N GLN A 17 3.78 11.03 8.49
CA GLN A 17 2.33 11.00 8.31
C GLN A 17 1.71 12.38 8.62
N THR A 18 0.98 12.92 7.65
CA THR A 18 0.11 14.09 7.79
C THR A 18 -1.30 13.68 8.25
N LEU A 19 -2.17 14.61 8.64
CA LEU A 19 -3.50 14.25 9.19
C LEU A 19 -4.41 13.55 8.16
N ASP A 20 -4.31 13.94 6.89
CA ASP A 20 -4.98 13.33 5.73
C ASP A 20 -4.42 11.93 5.38
N PHE A 21 -3.35 11.48 6.02
CA PHE A 21 -2.83 10.11 5.87
C PHE A 21 -3.81 9.03 6.33
N PHE A 22 -4.56 9.30 7.41
CA PHE A 22 -5.26 8.25 8.16
C PHE A 22 -6.50 7.73 7.46
N CYS A 23 -7.31 8.61 6.88
CA CYS A 23 -8.54 8.22 6.18
C CYS A 23 -8.78 9.15 5.00
N ASP A 24 -9.11 8.55 3.87
CA ASP A 24 -9.60 9.27 2.70
C ASP A 24 -11.13 9.15 2.66
N PHE A 25 -11.80 10.09 3.34
CA PHE A 25 -13.25 10.05 3.46
C PHE A 25 -13.96 10.31 2.13
N GLU A 26 -13.37 11.04 1.20
CA GLU A 26 -13.95 11.26 -0.13
C GLU A 26 -14.03 9.93 -0.90
N LYS A 27 -12.92 9.18 -0.92
CA LYS A 27 -12.88 7.84 -1.51
C LYS A 27 -13.82 6.86 -0.80
N ILE A 28 -13.87 6.88 0.53
CA ILE A 28 -14.79 6.03 1.31
C ILE A 28 -16.24 6.35 0.95
N SER A 29 -16.60 7.63 0.93
CA SER A 29 -17.93 8.10 0.54
C SER A 29 -18.30 7.68 -0.88
N GLN A 30 -17.38 7.80 -1.84
CA GLN A 30 -17.62 7.37 -3.22
C GLN A 30 -17.89 5.85 -3.30
N ASN A 31 -17.05 5.04 -2.66
CA ASN A 31 -17.21 3.58 -2.64
C ASN A 31 -18.58 3.16 -2.05
N VAL A 32 -19.04 3.85 -1.00
CA VAL A 32 -20.34 3.57 -0.38
C VAL A 32 -21.49 4.02 -1.27
N GLU A 33 -21.38 5.20 -1.90
CA GLU A 33 -22.42 5.73 -2.78
C GLU A 33 -22.67 4.82 -3.99
N ASP A 34 -21.61 4.21 -4.55
CA ASP A 34 -21.70 3.29 -5.69
C ASP A 34 -22.59 2.06 -5.43
N ILE A 35 -22.70 1.63 -4.18
CA ILE A 35 -23.47 0.44 -3.77
C ILE A 35 -24.66 0.75 -2.85
N LYS A 36 -24.91 2.03 -2.57
CA LYS A 36 -25.88 2.50 -1.58
C LYS A 36 -27.30 2.00 -1.82
N LEU A 37 -27.75 1.96 -3.06
CA LEU A 37 -29.11 1.49 -3.39
C LEU A 37 -29.30 0.02 -2.99
N SER A 38 -28.32 -0.83 -3.30
CA SER A 38 -28.32 -2.24 -2.90
C SER A 38 -28.33 -2.38 -1.38
N LEU A 39 -27.50 -1.59 -0.67
CA LEU A 39 -27.47 -1.58 0.80
C LEU A 39 -28.80 -1.12 1.42
N CYS A 40 -29.44 -0.10 0.84
CA CYS A 40 -30.76 0.36 1.26
C CYS A 40 -31.84 -0.71 1.09
N MET A 41 -31.77 -1.53 0.03
CA MET A 41 -32.68 -2.67 -0.13
C MET A 41 -32.38 -3.76 0.90
N LEU A 42 -31.11 -4.11 1.09
CA LEU A 42 -30.69 -5.13 2.06
C LEU A 42 -30.97 -4.73 3.52
N ASN A 43 -31.16 -3.44 3.83
CA ASN A 43 -31.59 -3.00 5.16
C ASN A 43 -32.89 -3.66 5.62
N SER A 44 -33.77 -4.12 4.71
CA SER A 44 -34.98 -4.84 5.09
C SER A 44 -34.71 -6.23 5.71
N LEU A 45 -33.48 -6.74 5.63
CA LEU A 45 -33.07 -7.97 6.30
C LEU A 45 -32.80 -7.74 7.80
N ILE A 46 -32.51 -6.49 8.22
CA ILE A 46 -32.24 -6.16 9.62
C ILE A 46 -33.51 -6.32 10.44
N GLY A 47 -33.44 -7.15 11.48
CA GLY A 47 -34.58 -7.47 12.35
C GLY A 47 -35.67 -8.32 11.68
N ALA A 48 -35.39 -8.93 10.53
CA ALA A 48 -36.34 -9.81 9.86
C ALA A 48 -36.63 -11.06 10.72
N SER A 49 -37.91 -11.26 11.08
CA SER A 49 -38.35 -12.45 11.82
C SER A 49 -38.19 -13.74 11.01
N ASP A 50 -38.39 -13.64 9.68
CA ASP A 50 -38.13 -14.69 8.72
C ASP A 50 -37.15 -14.16 7.66
N LEU A 51 -35.88 -14.50 7.86
CA LEU A 51 -34.79 -14.05 7.00
C LEU A 51 -34.92 -14.61 5.59
N ARG A 52 -35.33 -15.89 5.46
CA ARG A 52 -35.48 -16.56 4.16
C ARG A 52 -36.56 -15.88 3.32
N LYS A 53 -37.75 -15.65 3.91
CA LYS A 53 -38.84 -14.95 3.23
C LYS A 53 -38.45 -13.54 2.81
N SER A 54 -37.67 -12.84 3.64
CA SER A 54 -37.17 -11.50 3.35
C SER A 54 -36.19 -11.53 2.17
N ILE A 55 -35.29 -12.51 2.12
CA ILE A 55 -34.40 -12.74 0.98
C ILE A 55 -35.19 -13.04 -0.28
N GLU A 56 -36.15 -13.98 -0.24
CA GLU A 56 -37.01 -14.31 -1.39
C GLU A 56 -37.74 -13.08 -1.93
N THR A 57 -38.20 -12.20 -1.03
CA THR A 57 -38.85 -10.93 -1.40
C THR A 57 -37.91 -9.99 -2.15
N ILE A 58 -36.68 -9.80 -1.64
CA ILE A 58 -35.66 -8.97 -2.30
C ILE A 58 -35.24 -9.62 -3.62
N TRP A 59 -35.03 -10.94 -3.63
CA TRP A 59 -34.58 -11.71 -4.79
C TRP A 59 -35.54 -11.58 -5.98
N ASN A 60 -36.84 -11.69 -5.72
CA ASN A 60 -37.88 -11.53 -6.74
C ASN A 60 -38.01 -10.08 -7.24
N ARG A 61 -37.59 -9.10 -6.43
CA ARG A 61 -37.63 -7.68 -6.79
C ARG A 61 -36.38 -7.23 -7.54
N ASP A 62 -35.20 -7.51 -6.99
CA ASP A 62 -33.90 -7.21 -7.57
C ASP A 62 -32.82 -8.13 -6.97
N LYS A 63 -32.49 -9.21 -7.69
CA LYS A 63 -31.42 -10.12 -7.31
C LYS A 63 -30.03 -9.46 -7.30
N ASN A 64 -29.83 -8.37 -8.03
CA ASN A 64 -28.52 -7.71 -8.08
C ASN A 64 -28.19 -7.01 -6.76
N ALA A 65 -29.19 -6.76 -5.89
CA ALA A 65 -28.95 -6.23 -4.55
C ALA A 65 -27.98 -7.09 -3.74
N PHE A 66 -27.91 -8.41 -3.99
CA PHE A 66 -27.01 -9.33 -3.29
C PHE A 66 -25.57 -9.32 -3.79
N SER A 67 -25.26 -8.64 -4.91
CA SER A 67 -23.89 -8.61 -5.46
C SER A 67 -22.90 -7.86 -4.58
N VAL A 68 -23.37 -7.12 -3.57
CA VAL A 68 -22.58 -6.31 -2.64
C VAL A 68 -22.42 -6.98 -1.28
N MET A 69 -22.87 -8.23 -1.11
CA MET A 69 -22.81 -8.92 0.18
C MET A 69 -21.39 -9.27 0.63
N ASP A 70 -20.45 -9.37 -0.29
CA ASP A 70 -19.03 -9.59 0.01
C ASP A 70 -18.43 -8.46 0.86
N ILE A 71 -18.80 -7.20 0.60
CA ILE A 71 -18.30 -6.08 1.40
C ILE A 71 -18.79 -6.14 2.85
N LEU A 72 -19.93 -6.79 3.13
CA LEU A 72 -20.46 -6.95 4.49
C LEU A 72 -19.57 -7.83 5.38
N VAL A 73 -18.65 -8.59 4.78
CA VAL A 73 -17.63 -9.39 5.48
C VAL A 73 -16.21 -8.87 5.18
N ALA A 74 -16.10 -7.59 4.82
CA ALA A 74 -14.84 -6.89 4.52
C ALA A 74 -14.03 -7.52 3.35
N VAL A 75 -14.73 -8.12 2.38
CA VAL A 75 -14.13 -8.63 1.14
C VAL A 75 -14.45 -7.68 -0.01
N ARG A 76 -13.44 -7.35 -0.84
CA ARG A 76 -13.67 -6.57 -2.06
C ARG A 76 -13.95 -7.49 -3.25
N THR A 77 -14.96 -7.16 -4.04
CA THR A 77 -15.34 -7.90 -5.26
C THR A 77 -14.16 -8.08 -6.22
N ARG A 78 -13.36 -7.02 -6.40
CA ARG A 78 -12.16 -7.05 -7.27
C ARG A 78 -11.11 -8.09 -6.87
N ASP A 79 -11.11 -8.53 -5.61
CA ASP A 79 -10.14 -9.52 -5.12
C ASP A 79 -10.48 -10.94 -5.59
N LYS A 80 -11.66 -11.15 -6.18
CA LYS A 80 -12.14 -12.44 -6.72
C LYS A 80 -11.85 -13.61 -5.77
N LYS A 81 -12.19 -13.40 -4.49
CA LYS A 81 -11.90 -14.36 -3.43
C LYS A 81 -12.56 -15.71 -3.74
N LYS A 82 -11.83 -16.77 -3.41
CA LYS A 82 -12.34 -18.14 -3.47
C LYS A 82 -12.53 -18.67 -2.05
N ILE A 83 -13.55 -19.50 -1.89
CA ILE A 83 -13.86 -20.24 -0.67
C ILE A 83 -13.81 -21.74 -0.96
N LEU A 84 -13.81 -22.53 0.11
CA LEU A 84 -14.03 -23.97 0.02
C LEU A 84 -15.51 -24.24 0.25
N ASP A 85 -16.14 -25.03 -0.62
CA ASP A 85 -17.48 -25.53 -0.38
C ASP A 85 -17.48 -26.66 0.67
N SER A 86 -18.66 -27.19 0.99
CA SER A 86 -18.84 -28.25 2.00
C SER A 86 -18.16 -29.58 1.67
N VAL A 87 -17.74 -29.79 0.43
CA VAL A 87 -16.98 -30.97 -0.03
C VAL A 87 -15.51 -30.63 -0.34
N GLY A 88 -15.08 -29.40 -0.06
CA GLY A 88 -13.69 -28.94 -0.16
C GLY A 88 -13.26 -28.42 -1.54
N ASN A 89 -14.19 -28.19 -2.47
CA ASN A 89 -13.85 -27.60 -3.77
C ASN A 89 -13.63 -26.10 -3.66
N CYS A 90 -12.67 -25.59 -4.43
CA CYS A 90 -12.37 -24.17 -4.49
C CYS A 90 -13.33 -23.45 -5.45
N VAL A 91 -14.27 -22.68 -4.92
CA VAL A 91 -15.31 -21.97 -5.68
C VAL A 91 -15.23 -20.44 -5.46
N PRO A 92 -15.62 -19.60 -6.43
CA PRO A 92 -15.68 -18.15 -6.22
C PRO A 92 -16.71 -17.78 -5.15
N LEU A 93 -16.36 -16.85 -4.26
CA LEU A 93 -17.28 -16.35 -3.23
C LEU A 93 -18.53 -15.70 -3.85
N GLU A 94 -18.37 -14.98 -4.95
CA GLU A 94 -19.47 -14.38 -5.72
C GLU A 94 -20.53 -15.41 -6.13
N GLY A 95 -20.15 -16.69 -6.26
CA GLY A 95 -21.05 -17.80 -6.51
C GLY A 95 -22.14 -17.95 -5.44
N MET A 96 -21.89 -17.46 -4.21
CA MET A 96 -22.86 -17.48 -3.12
C MET A 96 -24.05 -16.55 -3.35
N PHE A 97 -23.96 -15.61 -4.28
CA PHE A 97 -25.01 -14.62 -4.54
C PHE A 97 -25.83 -14.96 -5.80
N ASN A 98 -25.78 -16.22 -6.25
CA ASN A 98 -26.47 -16.70 -7.45
C ASN A 98 -27.80 -17.43 -7.16
N SER A 99 -28.11 -17.75 -5.90
CA SER A 99 -29.40 -18.32 -5.52
C SER A 99 -29.80 -17.92 -4.09
N VAL A 100 -31.10 -17.99 -3.78
CA VAL A 100 -31.62 -17.79 -2.42
C VAL A 100 -30.95 -18.74 -1.42
N ASP A 101 -30.75 -20.00 -1.79
CA ASP A 101 -30.16 -21.01 -0.90
C ASP A 101 -28.68 -20.72 -0.63
N SER A 102 -27.93 -20.28 -1.64
CA SER A 102 -26.53 -19.90 -1.47
C SER A 102 -26.38 -18.62 -0.65
N VAL A 103 -27.28 -17.65 -0.80
CA VAL A 103 -27.33 -16.44 0.05
C VAL A 103 -27.63 -16.81 1.49
N MET A 104 -28.59 -17.71 1.72
CA MET A 104 -28.90 -18.23 3.05
C MET A 104 -27.68 -18.92 3.67
N ALA A 105 -26.99 -19.79 2.92
CA ALA A 105 -25.77 -20.44 3.37
C ALA A 105 -24.69 -19.42 3.76
N PHE A 106 -24.46 -18.40 2.92
CA PHE A 106 -23.53 -17.32 3.23
C PHE A 106 -23.88 -16.60 4.54
N LEU A 107 -25.15 -16.23 4.75
CA LEU A 107 -25.56 -15.55 5.99
C LEU A 107 -25.41 -16.43 7.23
N THR A 108 -25.70 -17.72 7.12
CA THR A 108 -25.57 -18.68 8.22
C THR A 108 -24.11 -18.96 8.54
N GLU A 109 -23.30 -19.32 7.54
CA GLU A 109 -21.92 -19.78 7.75
C GLU A 109 -20.97 -18.65 8.14
N THR A 110 -21.23 -17.41 7.69
CA THR A 110 -20.45 -16.24 8.12
C THR A 110 -20.88 -15.69 9.48
N GLY A 111 -22.04 -16.08 9.99
CA GLY A 111 -22.69 -15.49 11.16
C GLY A 111 -23.29 -14.10 10.91
N LEU A 112 -23.27 -13.58 9.68
CA LEU A 112 -23.87 -12.28 9.34
C LEU A 112 -25.40 -12.30 9.52
N GLY A 113 -26.06 -13.43 9.28
CA GLY A 113 -27.50 -13.58 9.50
C GLY A 113 -27.90 -13.23 10.94
N ASP A 114 -27.16 -13.72 11.93
CA ASP A 114 -27.39 -13.41 13.34
C ASP A 114 -27.20 -11.92 13.63
N VAL A 115 -26.17 -11.30 13.05
CA VAL A 115 -25.90 -9.86 13.21
C VAL A 115 -27.08 -9.02 12.70
N LEU A 116 -27.67 -9.40 11.58
CA LEU A 116 -28.83 -8.74 10.98
C LEU A 116 -30.10 -8.98 11.81
N GLN A 117 -30.42 -10.23 12.13
CA GLN A 117 -31.66 -10.59 12.84
C GLN A 117 -31.68 -10.07 14.27
N SER A 118 -30.55 -10.14 14.98
CA SER A 118 -30.42 -9.59 16.34
C SER A 118 -30.25 -8.07 16.39
N GLN A 119 -30.29 -7.40 15.24
CA GLN A 119 -30.17 -5.94 15.09
C GLN A 119 -28.93 -5.36 15.78
N LYS A 120 -27.82 -6.12 15.78
CA LYS A 120 -26.51 -5.61 16.24
C LYS A 120 -26.04 -4.43 15.38
N ILE A 121 -26.48 -4.39 14.13
CA ILE A 121 -26.37 -3.25 13.24
C ILE A 121 -27.77 -2.77 12.84
N LYS A 122 -27.91 -1.47 12.57
CA LYS A 122 -29.21 -0.83 12.28
C LYS A 122 -29.29 -0.24 10.87
N ASN A 123 -28.16 -0.11 10.20
CA ASN A 123 -28.06 0.45 8.86
C ASN A 123 -26.82 -0.10 8.16
N LEU A 124 -27.01 -0.79 7.04
CA LEU A 124 -25.96 -1.35 6.21
C LEU A 124 -25.12 -0.28 5.51
N VAL A 125 -25.69 0.89 5.21
CA VAL A 125 -24.94 2.01 4.62
C VAL A 125 -23.88 2.50 5.61
N ASP A 126 -24.28 2.74 6.87
CA ASP A 126 -23.37 3.19 7.93
C ASP A 126 -22.37 2.08 8.31
N TYR A 127 -22.83 0.83 8.34
CA TYR A 127 -21.98 -0.33 8.60
C TYR A 127 -20.87 -0.46 7.54
N VAL A 128 -21.22 -0.37 6.26
CA VAL A 128 -20.25 -0.46 5.16
C VAL A 128 -19.32 0.76 5.13
N PHE A 129 -19.79 1.95 5.50
CA PHE A 129 -18.92 3.11 5.70
C PHE A 129 -17.82 2.81 6.74
N GLY A 130 -18.19 2.16 7.84
CA GLY A 130 -17.25 1.67 8.84
C GLY A 130 -16.27 0.61 8.30
N ILE A 131 -16.75 -0.33 7.48
CA ILE A 131 -15.90 -1.34 6.83
C ILE A 131 -14.90 -0.70 5.87
N GLU A 132 -15.35 0.21 5.01
CA GLU A 132 -14.47 0.92 4.06
C GLU A 132 -13.41 1.75 4.81
N THR A 133 -13.79 2.39 5.93
CA THR A 133 -12.83 3.06 6.83
C THR A 133 -11.78 2.08 7.37
N GLY A 134 -12.19 0.89 7.79
CA GLY A 134 -11.27 -0.17 8.25
C GLY A 134 -10.36 -0.69 7.14
N LEU A 135 -10.89 -0.88 5.94
CA LEU A 135 -10.15 -1.36 4.76
C LEU A 135 -9.18 -0.32 4.19
N ASP A 136 -9.38 0.97 4.46
CA ASP A 136 -8.46 2.04 4.03
C ASP A 136 -7.08 1.96 4.72
N THR A 137 -6.97 1.18 5.81
CA THR A 137 -5.68 0.83 6.45
C THR A 137 -4.68 0.20 5.48
N ASN A 138 -5.16 -0.55 4.48
CA ASN A 138 -4.29 -1.13 3.46
C ASN A 138 -3.68 -0.05 2.54
N ALA A 139 -4.43 1.01 2.24
CA ALA A 139 -3.94 2.15 1.46
C ALA A 139 -2.89 2.97 2.24
N ARG A 140 -2.98 3.03 3.58
CA ARG A 140 -2.02 3.74 4.45
C ARG A 140 -0.56 3.29 4.22
N LYS A 141 -0.33 1.99 4.00
CA LYS A 141 1.02 1.46 3.75
C LYS A 141 1.66 2.04 2.48
N ASN A 142 0.86 2.25 1.44
CA ASN A 142 1.32 2.84 0.19
C ASN A 142 1.45 4.37 0.30
N ARG A 143 0.53 5.03 1.04
CA ARG A 143 0.61 6.47 1.31
C ARG A 143 1.93 6.87 1.97
N SER A 144 2.49 6.03 2.86
CA SER A 144 3.75 6.37 3.54
C SER A 144 4.93 6.48 2.56
N GLY A 145 4.94 5.64 1.52
CA GLY A 145 5.93 5.71 0.43
C GLY A 145 5.73 6.96 -0.40
N HIS A 146 4.50 7.20 -0.87
CA HIS A 146 4.17 8.41 -1.64
C HIS A 146 4.44 9.71 -0.90
N VAL A 147 4.23 9.76 0.42
CA VAL A 147 4.58 10.96 1.20
C VAL A 147 6.10 11.18 1.24
N MET A 148 6.90 10.11 1.32
CA MET A 148 8.35 10.21 1.22
C MET A 148 8.79 10.67 -0.17
N GLU A 149 8.25 10.07 -1.23
CA GLU A 149 8.49 10.46 -2.62
C GLU A 149 8.15 11.94 -2.84
N ASN A 150 6.94 12.37 -2.44
CA ASN A 150 6.51 13.76 -2.58
C ASN A 150 7.40 14.72 -1.78
N MET A 151 7.86 14.32 -0.60
CA MET A 151 8.77 15.16 0.19
C MET A 151 10.11 15.35 -0.51
N VAL A 152 10.70 14.28 -1.05
CA VAL A 152 11.96 14.35 -1.80
C VAL A 152 11.76 15.13 -3.12
N ALA A 153 10.66 14.90 -3.84
CA ALA A 153 10.32 15.63 -5.06
C ALA A 153 10.21 17.15 -4.81
N ASN A 154 9.55 17.55 -3.72
CA ASN A 154 9.46 18.95 -3.31
C ASN A 154 10.82 19.53 -2.95
N ILE A 155 11.68 18.77 -2.26
CA ILE A 155 13.04 19.20 -1.93
C ILE A 155 13.86 19.44 -3.20
N LEU A 156 13.84 18.51 -4.16
CA LEU A 156 14.55 18.65 -5.44
C LEU A 156 14.00 19.83 -6.26
N THR A 157 12.66 19.97 -6.33
CA THR A 157 11.99 21.07 -7.05
C THR A 157 12.35 22.43 -6.45
N ASN A 158 12.28 22.58 -5.13
CA ASN A 158 12.64 23.82 -4.44
C ASN A 158 14.13 24.15 -4.59
N ALA A 159 14.97 23.13 -4.77
CA ALA A 159 16.38 23.29 -5.11
C ALA A 159 16.61 23.53 -6.62
N GLY A 160 15.58 23.60 -7.45
CA GLY A 160 15.75 23.77 -8.90
C GLY A 160 16.55 22.64 -9.55
N VAL A 161 16.57 21.45 -8.97
CA VAL A 161 17.23 20.26 -9.51
C VAL A 161 16.22 19.56 -10.44
N PRO A 162 16.50 19.45 -11.75
CA PRO A 162 15.67 18.68 -12.66
C PRO A 162 15.74 17.18 -12.31
N PHE A 163 14.60 16.51 -12.29
CA PHE A 163 14.52 15.07 -12.05
C PHE A 163 13.42 14.44 -12.89
N ARG A 164 13.55 13.13 -13.12
CA ARG A 164 12.51 12.26 -13.65
C ARG A 164 12.05 11.31 -12.54
N GLN A 165 10.80 10.87 -12.61
CA GLN A 165 10.24 9.91 -11.65
C GLN A 165 9.97 8.57 -12.32
N GLU A 166 10.03 7.49 -11.55
CA GLU A 166 9.56 6.17 -11.96
C GLU A 166 10.23 5.63 -13.25
N VAL A 167 11.56 5.70 -13.30
CA VAL A 167 12.35 5.38 -14.50
C VAL A 167 12.88 3.95 -14.42
N TYR A 168 12.71 3.18 -15.50
CA TYR A 168 13.20 1.80 -15.58
C TYR A 168 14.68 1.72 -15.95
N SER A 169 15.41 0.78 -15.35
CA SER A 169 16.84 0.52 -15.59
C SER A 169 17.17 0.23 -17.05
N ARG A 170 16.21 -0.37 -17.78
CA ARG A 170 16.31 -0.68 -19.22
C ARG A 170 16.57 0.54 -20.12
N GLU A 171 16.39 1.75 -19.61
CA GLU A 171 16.74 2.96 -20.34
C GLU A 171 18.25 3.05 -20.64
N TRP A 172 19.08 2.44 -19.78
CA TRP A 172 20.52 2.38 -19.98
C TRP A 172 20.99 0.94 -20.12
N SER A 173 21.52 0.59 -21.29
CA SER A 173 22.05 -0.76 -21.55
C SER A 173 23.14 -1.13 -20.56
N ALA A 174 24.05 -0.21 -20.24
CA ALA A 174 25.14 -0.45 -19.28
C ALA A 174 24.64 -0.78 -17.87
N ILE A 175 23.52 -0.19 -17.43
CA ILE A 175 22.88 -0.53 -16.15
C ILE A 175 22.16 -1.87 -16.23
N THR A 176 21.49 -2.13 -17.35
CA THR A 176 20.83 -3.41 -17.61
C THR A 176 21.84 -4.56 -17.58
N ASP A 177 23.01 -4.38 -18.19
CA ASP A 177 24.05 -5.41 -18.27
C ASP A 177 24.60 -5.79 -16.89
N VAL A 178 24.77 -4.82 -15.98
CA VAL A 178 25.29 -5.08 -14.62
C VAL A 178 24.22 -5.58 -13.65
N LEU A 179 22.94 -5.26 -13.88
CA LEU A 179 21.82 -5.77 -13.08
C LEU A 179 21.31 -7.13 -13.58
N GLY A 180 21.54 -7.47 -14.86
CA GLY A 180 21.08 -8.72 -15.46
C GLY A 180 19.55 -8.76 -15.57
N ASP A 181 18.96 -9.88 -15.13
CA ASP A 181 17.50 -10.09 -15.17
C ASP A 181 16.73 -9.24 -14.14
N ASP A 182 17.43 -8.57 -13.21
CA ASP A 182 16.84 -7.70 -12.21
C ASP A 182 16.46 -6.32 -12.80
N GLU A 183 15.37 -6.28 -13.57
CA GLU A 183 14.79 -5.02 -14.04
C GLU A 183 14.28 -4.20 -12.85
N LYS A 184 14.89 -3.04 -12.65
CA LYS A 184 14.56 -2.14 -11.54
C LYS A 184 13.91 -0.87 -12.05
N ARG A 185 12.89 -0.40 -11.34
CA ARG A 185 12.31 0.92 -11.51
C ARG A 185 12.78 1.80 -10.37
N PHE A 186 13.49 2.86 -10.69
CA PHE A 186 14.00 3.86 -9.74
C PHE A 186 12.95 4.93 -9.48
N ASP A 187 12.85 5.35 -8.22
CA ASP A 187 11.88 6.38 -7.81
C ASP A 187 12.22 7.72 -8.46
N PHE A 188 13.50 8.08 -8.49
CA PHE A 188 13.98 9.29 -9.16
C PHE A 188 15.25 9.06 -9.97
N VAL A 189 15.40 9.86 -11.02
CA VAL A 189 16.64 9.99 -11.78
C VAL A 189 17.00 11.47 -11.88
N VAL A 190 18.22 11.79 -11.49
CA VAL A 190 18.78 13.14 -11.61
C VAL A 190 19.98 13.08 -12.55
N GLU A 191 19.94 13.88 -13.61
CA GLU A 191 21.00 13.94 -14.61
C GLU A 191 21.75 15.26 -14.48
N THR A 192 23.07 15.14 -14.37
CA THR A 192 24.01 16.27 -14.38
C THR A 192 24.91 16.15 -15.61
N PRO A 193 25.64 17.21 -16.00
CA PRO A 193 26.58 17.11 -17.13
C PRO A 193 27.67 16.04 -16.97
N SER A 194 27.94 15.60 -15.73
CA SER A 194 29.01 14.63 -15.43
C SER A 194 28.51 13.24 -15.05
N LYS A 195 27.28 13.12 -14.52
CA LYS A 195 26.80 11.87 -13.90
C LYS A 195 25.27 11.78 -13.86
N VAL A 196 24.77 10.54 -13.96
CA VAL A 196 23.39 10.14 -13.75
C VAL A 196 23.24 9.50 -12.36
N TYR A 197 22.36 10.06 -11.54
CA TYR A 197 22.06 9.56 -10.21
C TYR A 197 20.75 8.76 -10.24
N LEU A 198 20.81 7.48 -9.88
CA LEU A 198 19.68 6.58 -9.77
C LEU A 198 19.27 6.50 -8.31
N ILE A 199 18.07 6.99 -7.97
CA ILE A 199 17.70 7.28 -6.59
C ILE A 199 16.52 6.41 -6.15
N GLU A 200 16.67 5.82 -4.98
CA GLU A 200 15.59 5.13 -4.25
C GLU A 200 15.27 5.88 -2.96
N VAL A 201 13.97 6.00 -2.65
CA VAL A 201 13.48 6.65 -1.44
C VAL A 201 12.65 5.70 -0.60
N ASN A 202 12.78 5.76 0.73
CA ASN A 202 11.82 5.07 1.60
C ASN A 202 11.74 5.67 3.00
N PHE A 203 10.60 5.44 3.65
CA PHE A 203 10.36 5.83 5.02
C PHE A 203 9.78 4.66 5.82
N TYR A 204 10.35 4.37 6.99
CA TYR A 204 9.88 3.29 7.87
C TYR A 204 9.54 3.82 9.27
N SER A 205 8.26 4.04 9.57
CA SER A 205 7.81 4.38 10.94
C SER A 205 7.91 3.18 11.91
N GLY A 206 7.90 1.95 11.38
CA GLY A 206 7.90 0.72 12.17
C GLY A 206 8.94 -0.29 11.68
N GLY A 207 9.25 -1.25 12.54
CA GLY A 207 10.17 -2.34 12.22
C GLY A 207 9.56 -3.43 11.32
N GLY A 208 10.36 -4.45 10.97
CA GLY A 208 9.90 -5.60 10.21
C GLY A 208 10.96 -6.19 9.27
N SER A 209 10.60 -7.30 8.62
CA SER A 209 11.46 -7.98 7.65
C SER A 209 11.70 -7.16 6.39
N LYS A 210 10.74 -6.31 5.97
CA LYS A 210 10.83 -5.50 4.74
C LYS A 210 12.07 -4.61 4.71
N LEU A 211 12.32 -3.79 5.74
CA LEU A 211 13.48 -2.90 5.75
C LEU A 211 14.82 -3.66 5.83
N ASN A 212 14.83 -4.86 6.42
CA ASN A 212 16.01 -5.73 6.41
C ASN A 212 16.31 -6.27 5.00
N GLU A 213 15.28 -6.62 4.24
CA GLU A 213 15.41 -7.07 2.85
C GLU A 213 15.89 -5.91 1.98
N VAL A 214 15.27 -4.72 2.10
CA VAL A 214 15.64 -3.54 1.31
C VAL A 214 17.10 -3.15 1.53
N ALA A 215 17.58 -3.15 2.78
CA ALA A 215 18.99 -2.88 3.06
C ALA A 215 19.93 -3.90 2.38
N ARG A 216 19.56 -5.19 2.32
CA ARG A 216 20.35 -6.22 1.63
C ARG A 216 20.31 -6.05 0.12
N SER A 217 19.12 -5.86 -0.44
CA SER A 217 18.91 -5.64 -1.87
C SER A 217 19.77 -4.45 -2.35
N TYR A 218 19.69 -3.31 -1.66
CA TYR A 218 20.45 -2.12 -2.01
C TYR A 218 21.97 -2.29 -1.79
N SER A 219 22.38 -3.08 -0.80
CA SER A 219 23.81 -3.42 -0.62
C SER A 219 24.37 -4.26 -1.78
N ASP A 220 23.52 -5.02 -2.48
CA ASP A 220 23.91 -5.81 -3.65
C ASP A 220 23.88 -5.00 -4.95
N ILE A 221 22.84 -4.18 -5.17
CA ILE A 221 22.69 -3.44 -6.44
C ILE A 221 23.57 -2.18 -6.50
N ALA A 222 23.82 -1.50 -5.37
CA ALA A 222 24.54 -0.23 -5.40
C ALA A 222 25.99 -0.38 -5.91
N PRO A 223 26.78 -1.38 -5.49
CA PRO A 223 28.12 -1.61 -6.05
C PRO A 223 28.09 -1.89 -7.55
N LYS A 224 27.08 -2.63 -8.04
CA LYS A 224 26.92 -2.94 -9.48
C LYS A 224 26.70 -1.67 -10.28
N ILE A 225 25.73 -0.84 -9.87
CA ILE A 225 25.45 0.46 -10.51
C ILE A 225 26.67 1.38 -10.44
N ASN A 226 27.31 1.49 -9.28
CA ASN A 226 28.46 2.38 -9.07
C ASN A 226 29.73 1.92 -9.81
N SER A 227 29.76 0.69 -10.33
CA SER A 227 30.85 0.21 -11.19
C SER A 227 30.78 0.73 -12.62
N VAL A 228 29.61 1.26 -13.04
CA VAL A 228 29.40 1.83 -14.36
C VAL A 228 29.82 3.30 -14.35
N GLU A 229 30.76 3.66 -15.23
CA GLU A 229 31.23 5.03 -15.36
C GLU A 229 30.07 5.98 -15.69
N GLY A 230 30.02 7.13 -14.99
CA GLY A 230 28.96 8.11 -15.17
C GLY A 230 27.66 7.81 -14.43
N PHE A 231 27.58 6.75 -13.62
CA PHE A 231 26.41 6.43 -12.80
C PHE A 231 26.71 6.41 -11.30
N GLU A 232 25.69 6.69 -10.49
CA GLU A 232 25.75 6.52 -9.05
C GLU A 232 24.38 6.18 -8.46
N PHE A 233 24.36 5.18 -7.59
CA PHE A 233 23.20 4.83 -6.80
C PHE A 233 23.12 5.70 -5.53
N VAL A 234 21.98 6.34 -5.33
CA VAL A 234 21.68 7.17 -4.17
C VAL A 234 20.51 6.58 -3.42
N TRP A 235 20.65 6.42 -2.10
CA TRP A 235 19.58 5.93 -1.25
C TRP A 235 19.18 6.98 -0.22
N ILE A 236 17.94 7.47 -0.30
CA ILE A 236 17.40 8.41 0.67
C ILE A 236 16.41 7.67 1.57
N THR A 237 16.78 7.48 2.83
CA THR A 237 15.97 6.71 3.78
C THR A 237 15.84 7.40 5.13
N ASP A 238 14.65 7.33 5.72
CA ASP A 238 14.36 7.91 7.02
C ASP A 238 13.34 7.05 7.79
N GLY A 239 13.03 7.43 9.03
CA GLY A 239 12.07 6.76 9.89
C GLY A 239 12.72 5.99 11.03
N ILE A 240 12.16 6.13 12.24
CA ILE A 240 12.64 5.44 13.45
C ILE A 240 12.59 3.91 13.37
N GLY A 241 11.84 3.34 12.42
CA GLY A 241 11.77 1.89 12.18
C GLY A 241 13.14 1.25 11.96
N TRP A 242 14.10 2.01 11.41
CA TRP A 242 15.49 1.58 11.26
C TRP A 242 16.19 1.23 12.57
N LYS A 243 15.74 1.76 13.72
CA LYS A 243 16.30 1.37 15.03
C LYS A 243 16.15 -0.14 15.26
N SER A 244 15.09 -0.76 14.75
CA SER A 244 14.86 -2.21 14.86
C SER A 244 15.74 -3.07 13.92
N ALA A 245 16.34 -2.46 12.89
CA ALA A 245 17.23 -3.12 11.94
C ALA A 245 18.58 -2.38 11.83
N LYS A 246 19.03 -1.75 12.92
CA LYS A 246 20.23 -0.90 12.95
C LYS A 246 21.43 -1.60 12.29
N ASN A 247 21.66 -2.87 12.62
CA ASN A 247 22.79 -3.63 12.10
C ASN A 247 22.77 -3.77 10.58
N LYS A 248 21.60 -4.06 9.98
CA LYS A 248 21.47 -4.20 8.53
C LYS A 248 21.58 -2.88 7.80
N LEU A 249 21.04 -1.81 8.38
CA LEU A 249 21.27 -0.48 7.85
C LEU A 249 22.75 -0.09 7.95
N GLN A 250 23.44 -0.42 9.04
CA GLN A 250 24.84 -0.10 9.23
C GLN A 250 25.73 -0.78 8.19
N GLU A 251 25.48 -2.07 7.91
CA GLU A 251 26.14 -2.81 6.83
C GLU A 251 25.94 -2.09 5.48
N ALA A 252 24.69 -1.79 5.12
CA ALA A 252 24.36 -1.10 3.88
C ALA A 252 24.96 0.32 3.79
N TYR A 253 24.96 1.06 4.90
CA TYR A 253 25.50 2.41 4.99
C TYR A 253 27.02 2.46 4.78
N GLY A 254 27.71 1.38 5.17
CA GLY A 254 29.14 1.19 4.90
C GLY A 254 29.45 0.85 3.44
N ILE A 255 28.55 0.12 2.76
CA ILE A 255 28.73 -0.34 1.37
C ILE A 255 28.32 0.74 0.37
N ILE A 256 27.17 1.37 0.55
CA ILE A 256 26.55 2.29 -0.40
C ILE A 256 27.13 3.69 -0.16
N PRO A 257 27.89 4.33 -1.08
CA PRO A 257 28.54 5.62 -0.81
C PRO A 257 27.56 6.77 -0.53
N SER A 258 26.44 6.83 -1.25
CA SER A 258 25.47 7.91 -1.17
C SER A 258 24.20 7.47 -0.45
N VAL A 259 24.21 7.60 0.89
CA VAL A 259 23.03 7.36 1.73
C VAL A 259 22.70 8.61 2.53
N TYR A 260 21.46 9.08 2.41
CA TYR A 260 20.98 10.31 3.03
C TYR A 260 19.66 10.06 3.76
N ASN A 261 19.33 10.90 4.73
CA ASN A 261 17.99 10.98 5.33
C ASN A 261 17.38 12.35 5.02
N LEU A 262 16.17 12.64 5.48
CA LEU A 262 15.52 13.93 5.18
C LEU A 262 16.27 15.13 5.78
N THR A 263 17.14 14.90 6.76
CA THR A 263 18.00 15.94 7.36
C THR A 263 19.27 16.15 6.54
N SER A 264 19.86 15.10 5.97
CA SER A 264 21.12 15.16 5.21
C SER A 264 20.96 15.21 3.68
N VAL A 265 19.74 15.09 3.15
CA VAL A 265 19.48 15.18 1.69
C VAL A 265 19.96 16.50 1.07
N GLN A 266 20.08 17.57 1.86
CA GLN A 266 20.65 18.82 1.38
C GLN A 266 22.14 18.67 1.00
N ASP A 267 22.88 17.78 1.65
CA ASP A 267 24.28 17.49 1.31
C ASP A 267 24.39 16.87 -0.08
N PHE A 268 23.44 15.97 -0.44
CA PHE A 268 23.33 15.45 -1.81
C PHE A 268 23.13 16.56 -2.83
N ILE A 269 22.15 17.44 -2.59
CA ILE A 269 21.82 18.57 -3.49
C ILE A 269 23.04 19.47 -3.70
N ASN A 270 23.80 19.74 -2.64
CA ASN A 270 25.00 20.56 -2.73
C ASN A 270 26.13 19.90 -3.52
N ASN A 271 26.18 18.56 -3.57
CA ASN A 271 27.22 17.82 -4.30
C ASN A 271 26.94 17.72 -5.81
N ILE A 272 25.68 17.87 -6.24
CA ILE A 272 25.27 17.69 -7.65
C ILE A 272 25.04 19.02 -8.40
N ARG A 273 25.15 20.14 -7.69
CA ARG A 273 25.14 21.50 -8.26
C ARG A 273 26.56 21.93 -8.59
#